data_AF-A0AAN7VKM8-F1
#
_entry.id   AF-A0AAN7VKM8-F1
#
_cell.length_a   1.000
_cell.length_b   1.000
_cell.length_c   1.000
_cell.angle_alpha   90.00
_cell.angle_beta   90.00
_cell.angle_gamma   90.00
#
_symmetry.space_group_name_H-M   'P 1'
#
loop_
_entity.id
_entity.type
_entity.pdbx_description
1 polymer ?
#
loop_
_entity_poly.entity_id
_entity_poly.type
_entity_poly.pdbx_seq_one_letter_code
_entity_poly.pdbx_strand_id
1 'polypeptide(L)'
;MNTQEVPTAEMEAVILSEPHQEPTAENSISSTNRASSLDQTADPVDCLLLISVQKGVESMGLKKVESAKLSSSRANPNRRLVAAFGVDNCFTTMMITLKSMMDPLFGFDTTRQDVDSDIQTLASEINAQWLRSKEGFDANNNVMPEWEFKNQEKLRDALKAVFPEKDVDVGSDNPLNYLLPGYETMWRVVLRCFIELTARDHDNASKWCEIMQDFVDNPTDAQLLDRKPSGDGTRTSASQIAKETLRLYPPTRRVYREFETTEGEMKTVSADIETCHRTADVWKPEPLQFIPERWDDKENQPFEDAYFMPFAIKPFNCPAKRRVKATKAEQEEGKVDFLPFAFAMISLLVGTLTRQTAGAWKIVGDVPDKFISLKTEREAYNYLRLERVKKVQD
;
A
#
# COMPACT_ATOMS: atom_id res chain seq x y z
N MET A 1 -58.82 -51.05 2.89
CA MET A 1 -59.78 -50.06 3.44
C MET A 1 -59.07 -49.26 4.52
N ASN A 2 -59.59 -48.06 4.81
CA ASN A 2 -59.06 -46.98 5.65
C ASN A 2 -58.09 -47.43 6.77
N THR A 3 -56.87 -46.90 6.87
CA THR A 3 -56.50 -45.49 7.20
C THR A 3 -57.09 -45.01 8.53
N GLN A 4 -56.21 -44.87 9.53
CA GLN A 4 -56.42 -43.97 10.66
C GLN A 4 -55.04 -43.51 11.15
N GLU A 5 -54.67 -42.30 10.77
CA GLU A 5 -53.42 -41.63 11.18
C GLU A 5 -53.73 -40.65 12.31
N VAL A 6 -52.78 -40.50 13.24
CA VAL A 6 -52.80 -39.54 14.36
C VAL A 6 -51.37 -39.01 14.50
N PRO A 7 -51.14 -37.69 14.64
CA PRO A 7 -50.16 -37.04 13.76
C PRO A 7 -48.72 -36.96 14.28
N THR A 8 -47.77 -36.91 13.34
CA THR A 8 -46.46 -36.29 13.53
C THR A 8 -46.59 -34.78 13.60
N ALA A 9 -45.86 -34.13 14.51
CA ALA A 9 -45.86 -32.67 14.64
C ALA A 9 -44.97 -32.02 13.57
N GLU A 10 -45.58 -31.34 12.61
CA GLU A 10 -44.88 -30.40 11.72
C GLU A 10 -44.77 -29.03 12.42
N MET A 11 -43.56 -28.48 12.50
CA MET A 11 -43.36 -27.08 12.87
C MET A 11 -43.32 -26.25 11.58
N GLU A 12 -44.41 -25.54 11.28
CA GLU A 12 -44.49 -24.66 10.12
C GLU A 12 -43.46 -23.53 10.22
N ALA A 13 -42.55 -23.46 9.24
CA ALA A 13 -41.67 -22.31 9.07
C ALA A 13 -42.47 -21.18 8.42
N VAL A 14 -42.83 -20.15 9.21
CA VAL A 14 -43.61 -19.00 8.73
C VAL A 14 -42.78 -18.18 7.73
N ILE A 15 -43.05 -18.39 6.44
CA ILE A 15 -42.52 -17.56 5.35
C ILE A 15 -43.41 -16.32 5.22
N LEU A 16 -42.94 -15.17 5.72
CA LEU A 16 -43.50 -13.86 5.40
C LEU A 16 -42.69 -13.23 4.27
N SER A 17 -43.21 -13.37 3.04
CA SER A 17 -42.69 -12.68 1.86
C SER A 17 -43.37 -11.32 1.70
N GLU A 18 -42.65 -10.23 1.99
CA GLU A 18 -43.07 -8.89 1.57
C GLU A 18 -42.60 -8.58 0.13
N PRO A 19 -43.39 -7.87 -0.69
CA PRO A 19 -43.13 -7.75 -2.12
C PRO A 19 -42.07 -6.69 -2.46
N HIS A 20 -41.27 -6.96 -3.50
CA HIS A 20 -40.48 -5.93 -4.16
C HIS A 20 -41.39 -4.84 -4.75
N GLN A 21 -41.19 -3.59 -4.33
CA GLN A 21 -41.56 -2.40 -5.10
C GLN A 21 -40.29 -1.74 -5.63
N GLU A 22 -40.28 -1.39 -6.91
CA GLU A 22 -39.23 -0.54 -7.49
C GLU A 22 -39.39 0.90 -6.99
N PRO A 23 -38.32 1.58 -6.53
CA PRO A 23 -38.39 2.99 -6.20
C PRO A 23 -38.48 3.82 -7.49
N THR A 24 -39.64 4.41 -7.75
CA THR A 24 -39.77 5.44 -8.79
C THR A 24 -38.90 6.66 -8.46
N ALA A 25 -38.56 7.44 -9.49
CA ALA A 25 -37.86 8.71 -9.32
C ALA A 25 -38.65 9.72 -8.44
N GLU A 26 -37.95 10.79 -8.06
CA GLU A 26 -38.45 11.92 -7.24
C GLU A 26 -38.66 11.64 -5.74
N ASN A 27 -37.55 11.66 -4.99
CA ASN A 27 -37.53 12.23 -3.63
C ASN A 27 -36.14 12.83 -3.31
N SER A 28 -35.96 14.11 -3.63
CA SER A 28 -34.70 14.85 -3.55
C SER A 28 -34.41 15.36 -2.12
N ILE A 29 -34.18 14.45 -1.18
CA ILE A 29 -33.70 14.81 0.16
C ILE A 29 -32.21 15.18 0.08
N SER A 30 -31.88 16.41 0.50
CA SER A 30 -30.56 17.00 0.35
C SER A 30 -29.48 16.30 1.21
N SER A 31 -28.72 15.41 0.58
CA SER A 31 -27.41 14.99 1.08
C SER A 31 -26.44 16.18 0.98
N THR A 32 -26.30 16.93 2.06
CA THR A 32 -25.41 18.09 2.11
C THR A 32 -23.96 17.64 1.98
N ASN A 33 -23.36 17.92 0.82
CA ASN A 33 -21.97 17.56 0.49
C ASN A 33 -20.99 18.14 1.51
N ARG A 34 -20.60 17.36 2.51
CA ARG A 34 -19.41 17.63 3.35
C ARG A 34 -18.14 17.12 2.67
N ALA A 35 -17.97 17.52 1.41
CA ALA A 35 -16.66 17.51 0.77
C ALA A 35 -15.78 18.53 1.50
N SER A 36 -15.01 18.07 2.49
CA SER A 36 -13.96 18.88 3.08
C SER A 36 -12.96 19.22 1.98
N SER A 37 -12.82 20.50 1.64
CA SER A 37 -11.87 21.00 0.66
C SER A 37 -10.44 20.84 1.19
N LEU A 38 -9.91 19.62 1.09
CA LEU A 38 -8.50 19.33 1.30
C LEU A 38 -7.70 20.04 0.22
N ASP A 39 -6.85 20.97 0.62
CA ASP A 39 -5.95 21.69 -0.28
C ASP A 39 -4.90 20.73 -0.85
N GLN A 40 -5.28 20.10 -1.95
CA GLN A 40 -4.59 18.99 -2.57
C GLN A 40 -4.40 19.28 -4.05
N THR A 41 -3.20 18.98 -4.56
CA THR A 41 -2.91 19.01 -6.00
C THR A 41 -2.53 17.62 -6.49
N ALA A 42 -2.85 17.35 -7.75
CA ALA A 42 -2.40 16.19 -8.52
C ALA A 42 -1.64 16.61 -9.79
N ASP A 43 -1.38 17.92 -9.96
CA ASP A 43 -0.49 18.41 -11.01
C ASP A 43 0.95 17.98 -10.72
N PRO A 44 1.70 17.45 -11.71
CA PRO A 44 3.07 17.01 -11.47
C PRO A 44 4.02 18.11 -10.99
N VAL A 45 3.93 19.33 -11.53
CA VAL A 45 4.81 20.44 -11.15
C VAL A 45 4.54 20.84 -9.71
N ASP A 46 3.28 21.04 -9.34
CA ASP A 46 2.92 21.39 -7.96
C ASP A 46 3.26 20.26 -6.99
N CYS A 47 3.08 19.00 -7.38
CA CYS A 47 3.50 17.85 -6.56
C CYS A 47 5.01 17.86 -6.27
N LEU A 48 5.86 18.16 -7.26
CA LEU A 48 7.32 18.32 -7.05
C LEU A 48 7.64 19.50 -6.10
N LEU A 49 6.98 20.64 -6.29
CA LEU A 49 7.20 21.83 -5.46
C LEU A 49 6.80 21.57 -4.00
N LEU A 50 5.64 20.94 -3.77
CA LEU A 50 5.19 20.51 -2.45
C LEU A 50 6.13 19.47 -1.82
N ILE A 51 6.50 18.40 -2.54
CA ILE A 51 7.30 17.31 -1.97
C ILE A 51 8.70 17.80 -1.58
N SER A 52 9.31 18.66 -2.40
CA SER A 52 10.65 19.21 -2.14
C SER A 52 10.68 20.31 -1.06
N VAL A 53 9.59 21.08 -0.89
CA VAL A 53 9.49 22.32 -0.09
C VAL A 53 10.60 23.37 -0.36
N GLN A 54 11.30 23.30 -1.50
CA GLN A 54 12.41 24.20 -1.83
C GLN A 54 11.96 25.55 -2.42
N LYS A 55 10.69 25.65 -2.82
CA LYS A 55 10.05 26.82 -3.45
C LYS A 55 8.64 27.00 -2.87
N GLY A 56 7.98 28.10 -3.23
CA GLY A 56 6.53 28.24 -3.06
C GLY A 56 5.76 27.45 -4.12
N VAL A 57 4.44 27.49 -4.04
CA VAL A 57 3.51 26.90 -5.01
C VAL A 57 2.50 27.97 -5.38
N GLU A 58 2.78 28.67 -6.47
CA GLU A 58 2.08 29.92 -6.84
C GLU A 58 0.61 29.68 -7.21
N SER A 59 0.32 28.56 -7.89
CA SER A 59 -1.04 28.04 -8.18
C SER A 59 -1.89 27.81 -6.93
N MET A 60 -1.26 27.52 -5.78
CA MET A 60 -1.90 27.26 -4.49
C MET A 60 -1.76 28.42 -3.50
N GLY A 61 -1.18 29.55 -3.92
CA GLY A 61 -0.94 30.72 -3.05
C GLY A 61 0.05 30.49 -1.91
N LEU A 62 1.01 29.56 -2.06
CA LEU A 62 1.93 29.17 -0.99
C LEU A 62 3.31 29.84 -1.12
N LYS A 63 3.79 30.47 -0.04
CA LYS A 63 5.14 31.05 0.06
C LYS A 63 6.21 29.95 0.06
N LYS A 64 7.45 30.34 -0.27
CA LYS A 64 8.61 29.46 -0.10
C LYS A 64 8.88 29.20 1.39
N VAL A 65 8.99 27.93 1.78
CA VAL A 65 9.42 27.55 3.13
C VAL A 65 10.89 27.95 3.35
N GLU A 66 11.17 28.62 4.46
CA GLU A 66 12.54 28.99 4.86
C GLU A 66 13.37 27.74 5.18
N SER A 67 14.67 27.76 4.86
CA SER A 67 15.56 26.59 5.01
C SER A 67 15.58 26.00 6.43
N ALA A 68 15.39 26.82 7.46
CA ALA A 68 15.30 26.37 8.85
C ALA A 68 13.98 25.65 9.19
N LYS A 69 12.88 25.95 8.47
CA LYS A 69 11.53 25.42 8.69
C LYS A 69 11.21 24.17 7.85
N LEU A 70 12.12 23.72 6.98
CA LEU A 70 11.91 22.54 6.12
C LEU A 70 11.65 21.26 6.93
N SER A 71 12.31 21.10 8.09
CA SER A 71 12.13 19.93 8.96
C SER A 71 10.78 19.95 9.69
N SER A 72 10.35 21.10 10.21
CA SER A 72 9.03 21.27 10.85
C SER A 72 7.87 21.11 9.85
N SER A 73 8.01 21.62 8.62
CA SER A 73 7.03 21.41 7.53
C SER A 73 6.79 19.93 7.21
N ARG A 74 7.81 19.08 7.39
CA ARG A 74 7.70 17.60 7.29
C ARG A 74 7.18 16.96 8.58
N ALA A 75 7.56 17.49 9.75
CA ALA A 75 7.27 16.88 11.04
C ALA A 75 5.84 17.14 11.53
N ASN A 76 5.35 18.37 11.43
CA ASN A 76 4.07 18.78 12.01
C ASN A 76 2.88 17.94 11.51
N PRO A 77 2.70 17.68 10.19
CA PRO A 77 1.60 16.84 9.70
C PRO A 77 1.66 15.37 10.14
N ASN A 78 2.81 14.93 10.68
CA ASN A 78 3.08 13.55 11.10
C ASN A 78 3.11 13.37 12.63
N ARG A 79 3.15 14.45 13.45
CA ARG A 79 3.14 14.36 14.93
C ARG A 79 1.98 13.54 15.47
N ARG A 80 0.80 13.66 14.86
CA ARG A 80 -0.39 12.84 15.14
C ARG A 80 -0.14 11.33 15.06
N LEU A 81 0.76 10.86 14.20
CA LEU A 81 1.06 9.43 14.07
C LEU A 81 1.96 8.94 15.22
N VAL A 82 2.89 9.76 15.70
CA VAL A 82 3.70 9.47 16.90
C VAL A 82 2.79 9.31 18.13
N ALA A 83 1.84 10.24 18.32
CA ALA A 83 0.88 10.15 19.43
C ALA A 83 -0.10 8.97 19.28
N ALA A 84 -0.52 8.64 18.05
CA ALA A 84 -1.40 7.49 17.78
C ALA A 84 -0.70 6.14 17.98
N PHE A 85 0.56 5.98 17.58
CA PHE A 85 1.22 4.66 17.59
C PHE A 85 2.26 4.47 18.69
N GLY A 86 2.60 5.51 19.45
CA GLY A 86 3.56 5.40 20.58
C GLY A 86 4.97 5.02 20.13
N VAL A 87 5.35 5.44 18.91
CA VAL A 87 6.60 5.08 18.22
C VAL A 87 7.22 6.28 17.53
N ASP A 88 8.54 6.25 17.38
CA ASP A 88 9.29 7.31 16.72
C ASP A 88 9.14 7.30 15.18
N ASN A 89 8.70 6.19 14.56
CA ASN A 89 8.51 6.04 13.10
C ASN A 89 7.32 5.10 12.73
N CYS A 90 6.56 5.37 11.65
CA CYS A 90 5.31 4.64 11.35
C CYS A 90 4.71 4.80 9.91
N PHE A 91 4.23 3.69 9.31
CA PHE A 91 3.32 3.53 8.13
C PHE A 91 2.58 2.16 8.27
N THR A 92 1.43 1.82 7.63
CA THR A 92 0.43 0.90 8.29
C THR A 92 -0.59 0.03 7.47
N THR A 93 -0.41 -1.30 7.18
CA THR A 93 -1.43 -2.41 6.89
C THR A 93 -0.73 -3.76 6.52
N MET A 94 -1.20 -5.04 6.51
CA MET A 94 -2.45 -5.79 6.84
C MET A 94 -2.13 -7.28 7.22
N MET A 95 -3.00 -8.03 7.93
CA MET A 95 -2.71 -9.35 8.60
C MET A 95 -1.75 -10.35 7.92
N ILE A 96 -2.01 -10.81 6.69
CA ILE A 96 -1.18 -11.86 6.05
C ILE A 96 0.28 -11.42 5.97
N THR A 97 0.50 -10.13 5.72
CA THR A 97 1.82 -9.50 5.76
C THR A 97 2.51 -9.64 7.11
N LEU A 98 1.76 -9.55 8.22
CA LEU A 98 2.33 -9.64 9.57
C LEU A 98 3.07 -10.98 9.72
N LYS A 99 2.37 -12.10 9.47
CA LYS A 99 2.96 -13.44 9.53
C LYS A 99 4.17 -13.59 8.61
N SER A 100 4.10 -13.07 7.38
CA SER A 100 5.20 -13.15 6.40
C SER A 100 6.47 -12.34 6.76
N MET A 101 6.46 -11.53 7.83
CA MET A 101 7.62 -10.78 8.31
C MET A 101 8.05 -11.14 9.72
N MET A 102 7.15 -11.70 10.53
CA MET A 102 7.41 -11.94 11.95
C MET A 102 8.54 -12.95 12.19
N ASP A 103 8.67 -13.97 11.34
CA ASP A 103 9.84 -14.87 11.35
C ASP A 103 11.15 -14.12 10.97
N PRO A 104 11.29 -13.52 9.76
CA PRO A 104 12.51 -12.79 9.40
C PRO A 104 12.92 -11.62 10.31
N LEU A 105 11.99 -10.97 11.02
CA LEU A 105 12.28 -9.78 11.85
C LEU A 105 12.40 -10.08 13.35
N PHE A 106 11.73 -11.12 13.86
CA PHE A 106 11.64 -11.41 15.31
C PHE A 106 11.91 -12.89 15.66
N GLY A 107 12.11 -13.78 14.68
CA GLY A 107 12.25 -15.21 14.91
C GLY A 107 10.95 -15.90 15.35
N PHE A 108 9.80 -15.28 15.05
CA PHE A 108 8.49 -15.81 15.42
C PHE A 108 8.13 -17.06 14.61
N ASP A 109 7.82 -18.16 15.30
CA ASP A 109 7.34 -19.40 14.66
C ASP A 109 5.99 -19.19 13.95
N THR A 110 6.01 -19.06 12.62
CA THR A 110 4.80 -18.90 11.78
C THR A 110 3.84 -20.09 11.81
N THR A 111 4.25 -21.24 12.35
CA THR A 111 3.37 -22.40 12.53
C THR A 111 2.46 -22.29 13.76
N ARG A 112 2.75 -21.34 14.67
CA ARG A 112 1.86 -20.99 15.79
C ARG A 112 0.48 -20.57 15.30
N GLN A 113 -0.53 -21.11 15.97
CA GLN A 113 -1.95 -20.79 15.79
C GLN A 113 -2.62 -20.30 17.09
N ASP A 114 -1.91 -20.39 18.22
CA ASP A 114 -2.40 -20.00 19.55
C ASP A 114 -2.63 -18.49 19.67
N VAL A 115 -1.93 -17.68 18.86
CA VAL A 115 -2.06 -16.22 18.78
C VAL A 115 -2.70 -15.73 17.48
N ASP A 116 -3.39 -16.59 16.71
CA ASP A 116 -4.00 -16.16 15.43
C ASP A 116 -5.15 -15.17 15.62
N SER A 117 -5.84 -15.22 16.76
CA SER A 117 -6.83 -14.22 17.15
C SER A 117 -6.17 -12.88 17.49
N ASP A 118 -5.03 -12.89 18.16
CA ASP A 118 -4.27 -11.69 18.50
C ASP A 118 -3.63 -11.08 17.26
N ILE A 119 -3.11 -11.89 16.32
CA ILE A 119 -2.59 -11.43 15.02
C ILE A 119 -3.72 -10.80 14.16
N GLN A 120 -4.95 -11.33 14.21
CA GLN A 120 -6.13 -10.71 13.58
C GLN A 120 -6.51 -9.38 14.26
N THR A 121 -6.55 -9.36 15.60
CA THR A 121 -6.89 -8.18 16.40
C THR A 121 -5.87 -7.07 16.21
N LEU A 122 -4.58 -7.41 16.29
CA LEU A 122 -3.44 -6.55 16.02
C LEU A 122 -3.53 -5.96 14.62
N ALA A 123 -3.80 -6.78 13.60
CA ALA A 123 -3.94 -6.32 12.23
C ALA A 123 -5.13 -5.36 12.02
N SER A 124 -6.23 -5.58 12.74
CA SER A 124 -7.45 -4.76 12.69
C SER A 124 -7.28 -3.44 13.44
N GLU A 125 -6.84 -3.47 14.70
CA GLU A 125 -6.66 -2.26 15.50
C GLU A 125 -5.51 -1.39 14.97
N ILE A 126 -4.43 -1.96 14.43
CA ILE A 126 -3.41 -1.17 13.71
C ILE A 126 -4.04 -0.34 12.57
N ASN A 127 -5.02 -0.88 11.84
CA ASN A 127 -5.71 -0.16 10.78
C ASN A 127 -6.69 0.89 11.31
N ALA A 128 -7.54 0.51 12.27
CA ALA A 128 -8.50 1.40 12.90
C ALA A 128 -7.80 2.60 13.55
N GLN A 129 -6.66 2.35 14.21
CA GLN A 129 -5.84 3.36 14.85
C GLN A 129 -5.25 4.38 13.87
N TRP A 130 -4.89 3.94 12.66
CA TRP A 130 -4.49 4.89 11.61
C TRP A 130 -5.66 5.77 11.19
N LEU A 131 -6.86 5.22 11.00
CA LEU A 131 -8.05 5.98 10.63
C LEU A 131 -8.39 7.02 11.70
N ARG A 132 -8.44 6.61 12.97
CA ARG A 132 -8.61 7.51 14.14
C ARG A 132 -7.59 8.66 14.12
N SER A 133 -6.32 8.40 13.78
CA SER A 133 -5.28 9.46 13.66
C SER A 133 -5.51 10.49 12.52
N LYS A 134 -6.42 10.23 11.58
CA LYS A 134 -6.77 11.16 10.49
C LYS A 134 -8.01 12.00 10.77
N GLU A 135 -8.83 11.60 11.73
CA GLU A 135 -9.96 12.38 12.22
C GLU A 135 -9.46 13.64 12.96
N GLY A 136 -10.33 14.66 13.06
CA GLY A 136 -9.91 16.04 13.29
C GLY A 136 -9.24 16.28 14.66
N PHE A 137 -7.92 16.47 14.65
CA PHE A 137 -7.17 16.94 15.81
C PHE A 137 -7.29 18.46 15.97
N ASP A 138 -8.18 18.91 16.84
CA ASP A 138 -8.24 20.32 17.25
C ASP A 138 -7.20 20.60 18.35
N ALA A 139 -6.05 21.14 17.93
CA ALA A 139 -4.94 21.51 18.79
C ALA A 139 -5.30 22.55 19.88
N ASN A 140 -6.41 23.28 19.74
CA ASN A 140 -6.79 24.35 20.67
C ASN A 140 -7.50 23.83 21.92
N ASN A 141 -8.15 22.66 21.84
CA ASN A 141 -8.98 22.14 22.94
C ASN A 141 -8.17 21.47 24.07
N ASN A 142 -6.88 21.18 23.84
CA ASN A 142 -5.93 20.64 24.84
C ASN A 142 -6.35 19.31 25.52
N VAL A 143 -7.38 18.65 25.01
CA VAL A 143 -7.79 17.29 25.36
C VAL A 143 -6.89 16.31 24.62
N MET A 144 -6.19 15.44 25.35
CA MET A 144 -5.43 14.35 24.73
C MET A 144 -6.41 13.42 24.01
N PRO A 145 -6.22 13.13 22.71
CA PRO A 145 -7.20 12.41 21.93
C PRO A 145 -7.39 10.98 22.46
N GLU A 146 -8.62 10.47 22.39
CA GLU A 146 -8.94 9.09 22.77
C GLU A 146 -8.02 8.09 22.06
N TRP A 147 -7.65 8.39 20.81
CA TRP A 147 -6.72 7.63 20.00
C TRP A 147 -5.23 7.72 20.39
N GLU A 148 -4.81 8.31 21.52
CA GLU A 148 -3.41 8.12 21.94
C GLU A 148 -3.08 6.65 22.23
N PHE A 149 -1.90 6.18 21.82
CA PHE A 149 -1.50 4.76 21.91
C PHE A 149 -1.72 4.14 23.30
N LYS A 150 -1.40 4.89 24.36
CA LYS A 150 -1.54 4.45 25.76
C LYS A 150 -2.97 4.02 26.12
N ASN A 151 -3.98 4.61 25.48
CA ASN A 151 -5.40 4.33 25.68
C ASN A 151 -5.89 3.11 24.86
N GLN A 152 -5.08 2.60 23.93
CA GLN A 152 -5.49 1.53 23.00
C GLN A 152 -5.21 0.14 23.60
N GLU A 153 -5.96 -0.23 24.64
CA GLU A 153 -5.77 -1.48 25.38
C GLU A 153 -5.72 -2.69 24.44
N LYS A 154 -6.74 -2.90 23.59
CA LYS A 154 -6.76 -4.00 22.60
C LYS A 154 -5.52 -4.09 21.70
N LEU A 155 -4.96 -2.95 21.30
CA LEU A 155 -3.77 -2.90 20.44
C LEU A 155 -2.52 -3.27 21.25
N ARG A 156 -2.40 -2.74 22.47
CA ARG A 156 -1.28 -3.00 23.38
C ARG A 156 -1.29 -4.44 23.89
N ASP A 157 -2.46 -4.99 24.18
CA ASP A 157 -2.61 -6.38 24.65
C ASP A 157 -2.30 -7.37 23.53
N ALA A 158 -2.81 -7.14 22.31
CA ALA A 158 -2.47 -7.98 21.15
C ALA A 158 -0.97 -7.89 20.79
N LEU A 159 -0.33 -6.73 20.94
CA LEU A 159 1.13 -6.60 20.81
C LEU A 159 1.87 -7.43 21.88
N LYS A 160 1.42 -7.41 23.14
CA LYS A 160 2.04 -8.17 24.25
C LYS A 160 1.81 -9.68 24.15
N ALA A 161 0.69 -10.12 23.60
CA ALA A 161 0.41 -11.53 23.33
C ALA A 161 1.28 -12.09 22.19
N VAL A 162 1.50 -11.30 21.15
CA VAL A 162 2.26 -11.72 19.95
C VAL A 162 3.78 -11.57 20.13
N PHE A 163 4.24 -10.54 20.86
CA PHE A 163 5.65 -10.23 21.13
C PHE A 163 5.93 -10.13 22.65
N PRO A 164 5.79 -11.23 23.41
CA PRO A 164 5.97 -11.23 24.86
C PRO A 164 7.40 -10.89 25.32
N GLU A 165 8.38 -10.95 24.41
CA GLU A 165 9.78 -10.57 24.62
C GLU A 165 10.07 -9.07 24.44
N LYS A 166 9.04 -8.24 24.17
CA LYS A 166 9.18 -6.81 23.84
C LYS A 166 8.47 -5.88 24.80
N ASP A 167 9.12 -4.77 25.15
CA ASP A 167 8.47 -3.71 25.94
C ASP A 167 7.66 -2.80 25.01
N VAL A 168 6.39 -3.19 24.84
CA VAL A 168 5.37 -2.48 24.05
C VAL A 168 5.12 -1.05 24.55
N ASP A 169 5.36 -0.77 25.83
CA ASP A 169 5.11 0.55 26.43
C ASP A 169 6.36 1.47 26.37
N VAL A 170 7.54 0.94 26.02
CA VAL A 170 8.75 1.72 25.72
C VAL A 170 8.84 2.01 24.22
N GLY A 171 8.66 3.27 23.84
CA GLY A 171 8.52 3.69 22.44
C GLY A 171 9.67 3.34 21.48
N SER A 172 10.87 3.02 21.99
CA SER A 172 12.03 2.57 21.20
C SER A 172 12.16 1.05 21.05
N ASP A 173 11.49 0.24 21.89
CA ASP A 173 11.47 -1.23 21.79
C ASP A 173 10.11 -1.77 21.28
N ASN A 174 9.05 -0.95 21.36
CA ASN A 174 7.72 -1.21 20.83
C ASN A 174 7.78 -1.87 19.42
N PRO A 175 7.23 -3.08 19.23
CA PRO A 175 7.32 -3.85 17.98
C PRO A 175 6.82 -3.09 16.75
N LEU A 176 5.90 -2.13 16.94
CA LEU A 176 5.38 -1.29 15.88
C LEU A 176 6.49 -0.55 15.11
N ASN A 177 7.63 -0.21 15.71
CA ASN A 177 8.76 0.43 15.01
C ASN A 177 9.27 -0.39 13.80
N TYR A 178 9.22 -1.73 13.90
CA TYR A 178 9.72 -2.65 12.88
C TYR A 178 8.60 -3.23 12.02
N LEU A 179 7.44 -3.52 12.64
CA LEU A 179 6.26 -3.95 11.93
C LEU A 179 5.84 -2.88 10.92
N LEU A 180 5.51 -1.67 11.39
CA LEU A 180 4.87 -0.63 10.59
C LEU A 180 5.58 -0.34 9.24
N PRO A 181 6.92 -0.12 9.18
CA PRO A 181 7.60 0.13 7.90
C PRO A 181 7.53 -1.03 6.90
N GLY A 182 7.73 -2.27 7.35
CA GLY A 182 7.67 -3.46 6.50
C GLY A 182 6.24 -3.81 6.07
N TYR A 183 5.30 -3.61 6.99
CA TYR A 183 3.89 -3.98 6.90
C TYR A 183 3.23 -3.32 5.69
N GLU A 184 3.08 -1.99 5.67
CA GLU A 184 2.33 -1.35 4.59
C GLU A 184 3.09 -1.30 3.27
N THR A 185 4.30 -0.74 3.32
CA THR A 185 4.84 -0.06 2.14
C THR A 185 5.40 -1.03 1.10
N MET A 186 5.85 -2.20 1.52
CA MET A 186 6.29 -3.27 0.61
C MET A 186 5.11 -4.15 0.20
N TRP A 187 4.38 -4.70 1.16
CA TRP A 187 3.44 -5.78 0.86
C TRP A 187 2.13 -5.32 0.21
N ARG A 188 1.66 -4.08 0.41
CA ARG A 188 0.57 -3.55 -0.43
C ARG A 188 0.95 -3.49 -1.90
N VAL A 189 2.22 -3.25 -2.20
CA VAL A 189 2.75 -3.16 -3.57
C VAL A 189 2.94 -4.56 -4.14
N VAL A 190 3.58 -5.47 -3.39
CA VAL A 190 3.74 -6.90 -3.72
C VAL A 190 2.39 -7.57 -4.00
N LEU A 191 1.40 -7.44 -3.11
CA LEU A 191 0.10 -8.10 -3.27
C LEU A 191 -0.67 -7.56 -4.48
N ARG A 192 -0.57 -6.25 -4.79
CA ARG A 192 -1.20 -5.68 -5.99
C ARG A 192 -0.49 -6.14 -7.26
N CYS A 193 0.84 -6.16 -7.29
CA CYS A 193 1.61 -6.75 -8.39
C CYS A 193 1.24 -8.22 -8.60
N PHE A 194 1.13 -9.00 -7.52
CA PHE A 194 0.75 -10.40 -7.56
C PHE A 194 -0.67 -10.62 -8.12
N ILE A 195 -1.64 -9.78 -7.73
CA ILE A 195 -3.01 -9.82 -8.30
C ILE A 195 -2.99 -9.48 -9.80
N GLU A 196 -2.24 -8.46 -10.22
CA GLU A 196 -2.05 -8.13 -11.64
C GLU A 196 -1.44 -9.31 -12.43
N LEU A 197 -0.43 -9.96 -11.87
CA LEU A 197 0.27 -11.07 -12.53
C LEU A 197 -0.52 -12.40 -12.54
N THR A 198 -1.53 -12.59 -11.68
CA THR A 198 -2.15 -13.93 -11.48
C THR A 198 -3.68 -14.00 -11.54
N ALA A 199 -4.41 -12.88 -11.44
CA ALA A 199 -5.87 -12.89 -11.32
C ALA A 199 -6.60 -11.85 -12.21
N ARG A 200 -5.87 -11.23 -13.15
CA ARG A 200 -6.36 -10.08 -13.94
C ARG A 200 -6.41 -10.30 -15.45
N ASP A 201 -6.05 -11.50 -15.90
CA ASP A 201 -6.16 -11.95 -17.31
C ASP A 201 -5.45 -11.03 -18.33
N HIS A 202 -4.31 -10.43 -17.95
CA HIS A 202 -3.49 -9.67 -18.90
C HIS A 202 -2.77 -10.60 -19.88
N ASP A 203 -2.71 -10.18 -21.13
CA ASP A 203 -2.21 -10.95 -22.27
C ASP A 203 -0.75 -11.42 -22.06
N ASN A 204 0.06 -10.60 -21.38
CA ASN A 204 1.46 -10.90 -21.02
C ASN A 204 1.65 -11.40 -19.57
N ALA A 205 0.60 -11.66 -18.79
CA ALA A 205 0.67 -12.01 -17.36
C ALA A 205 1.59 -13.21 -17.06
N SER A 206 1.49 -14.27 -17.86
CA SER A 206 2.36 -15.45 -17.75
C SER A 206 3.83 -15.09 -17.96
N LYS A 207 4.13 -14.17 -18.89
CA LYS A 207 5.50 -13.75 -19.17
C LYS A 207 6.06 -12.85 -18.07
N TRP A 208 5.23 -12.00 -17.48
CA TRP A 208 5.60 -11.23 -16.28
C TRP A 208 5.89 -12.15 -15.09
N CYS A 209 5.13 -13.24 -14.90
CA CYS A 209 5.43 -14.26 -13.90
C CYS A 209 6.79 -14.92 -14.12
N GLU A 210 7.11 -15.35 -15.35
CA GLU A 210 8.42 -15.88 -15.70
C GLU A 210 9.54 -14.89 -15.37
N ILE A 211 9.43 -13.63 -15.80
CA ILE A 211 10.44 -12.58 -15.59
C ILE A 211 10.72 -12.34 -14.10
N MET A 212 9.68 -12.32 -13.25
CA MET A 212 9.85 -12.19 -11.81
C MET A 212 10.46 -13.44 -11.16
N GLN A 213 10.19 -14.64 -11.70
CA GLN A 213 10.76 -15.90 -11.22
C GLN A 213 12.22 -16.09 -11.63
N ASP A 214 12.59 -15.73 -12.87
CA ASP A 214 13.97 -15.72 -13.34
C ASP A 214 14.86 -14.83 -12.46
N PHE A 215 14.31 -13.72 -11.95
CA PHE A 215 15.00 -12.84 -11.00
C PHE A 215 15.15 -13.44 -9.59
N VAL A 216 14.27 -14.36 -9.17
CA VAL A 216 14.44 -15.11 -7.91
C VAL A 216 15.59 -16.11 -8.00
N ASP A 217 15.81 -16.73 -9.17
CA ASP A 217 16.91 -17.69 -9.36
C ASP A 217 18.28 -17.01 -9.52
N ASN A 218 18.31 -15.76 -9.98
CA ASN A 218 19.53 -14.99 -10.20
C ASN A 218 19.34 -13.50 -9.81
N PRO A 219 19.23 -13.17 -8.51
CA PRO A 219 18.91 -11.81 -8.04
C PRO A 219 20.10 -10.85 -8.17
N THR A 220 20.42 -10.48 -9.41
CA THR A 220 21.53 -9.62 -9.81
C THR A 220 21.03 -8.41 -10.59
N ASP A 221 21.84 -7.36 -10.71
CA ASP A 221 21.39 -6.14 -11.41
C ASP A 221 21.19 -6.36 -12.91
N ALA A 222 22.01 -7.24 -13.50
CA ALA A 222 21.83 -7.67 -14.87
C ALA A 222 20.46 -8.32 -15.07
N GLN A 223 20.02 -9.19 -14.15
CA GLN A 223 18.72 -9.86 -14.25
C GLN A 223 17.55 -8.96 -13.89
N LEU A 224 17.73 -7.99 -12.98
CA LEU A 224 16.71 -6.99 -12.62
C LEU A 224 16.36 -6.08 -13.82
N LEU A 225 17.36 -5.76 -14.64
CA LEU A 225 17.27 -4.90 -15.82
C LEU A 225 17.14 -5.67 -17.16
N ASP A 226 17.11 -7.01 -17.12
CA ASP A 226 17.02 -7.86 -18.31
C ASP A 226 15.63 -7.73 -18.96
N ARG A 227 15.59 -7.07 -20.13
CA ARG A 227 14.35 -6.83 -20.89
C ARG A 227 14.05 -7.99 -21.81
N LYS A 228 13.33 -8.99 -21.30
CA LYS A 228 12.91 -10.20 -22.03
C LYS A 228 11.73 -9.89 -22.97
N PRO A 229 11.67 -10.53 -24.16
CA PRO A 229 10.57 -10.32 -25.09
C PRO A 229 9.28 -11.04 -24.67
N SER A 230 8.15 -10.43 -25.02
CA SER A 230 6.79 -10.97 -24.92
C SER A 230 6.30 -11.48 -26.27
N GLY A 231 5.17 -12.21 -26.30
CA GLY A 231 4.64 -12.85 -27.52
C GLY A 231 4.14 -11.87 -28.59
N ASP A 232 3.84 -10.64 -28.19
CA ASP A 232 3.45 -9.50 -29.03
C ASP A 232 4.65 -8.73 -29.63
N GLY A 233 5.88 -9.09 -29.27
CA GLY A 233 7.11 -8.41 -29.69
C GLY A 233 7.54 -7.23 -28.81
N THR A 234 6.77 -6.89 -27.76
CA THR A 234 7.20 -5.95 -26.72
C THR A 234 8.30 -6.58 -25.85
N ARG A 235 8.92 -5.79 -24.94
CA ARG A 235 9.94 -6.30 -24.01
C ARG A 235 9.84 -5.64 -22.65
N THR A 236 9.83 -6.42 -21.56
CA THR A 236 9.82 -5.88 -20.20
C THR A 236 10.81 -6.60 -19.29
N SER A 237 11.05 -6.03 -18.11
CA SER A 237 12.02 -6.48 -17.09
C SER A 237 11.41 -6.44 -15.70
N ALA A 238 12.02 -7.16 -14.75
CA ALA A 238 11.59 -7.17 -13.36
C ALA A 238 11.56 -5.76 -12.75
N SER A 239 12.54 -4.91 -13.11
CA SER A 239 12.57 -3.47 -12.83
C SER A 239 11.31 -2.74 -13.33
N GLN A 240 10.94 -2.91 -14.60
CA GLN A 240 9.81 -2.21 -15.21
C GLN A 240 8.46 -2.67 -14.65
N ILE A 241 8.30 -3.97 -14.35
CA ILE A 241 7.10 -4.50 -13.66
C ILE A 241 6.99 -3.89 -12.24
N ALA A 242 8.10 -3.80 -11.50
CA ALA A 242 8.11 -3.15 -10.19
C ALA A 242 7.84 -1.64 -10.27
N LYS A 243 8.39 -0.93 -11.27
CA LYS A 243 8.11 0.49 -11.53
C LYS A 243 6.63 0.73 -11.83
N GLU A 244 6.02 -0.11 -12.68
CA GLU A 244 4.61 0.03 -13.02
C GLU A 244 3.68 -0.22 -11.84
N THR A 245 4.02 -1.22 -11.01
CA THR A 245 3.33 -1.45 -9.75
C THR A 245 3.40 -0.22 -8.84
N LEU A 246 4.58 0.40 -8.70
CA LEU A 246 4.77 1.61 -7.90
C LEU A 246 4.15 2.87 -8.51
N ARG A 247 3.90 2.88 -9.83
CA ARG A 247 3.17 3.95 -10.52
C ARG A 247 1.70 3.90 -10.15
N LEU A 248 1.04 2.78 -10.41
CA LEU A 248 -0.39 2.63 -10.15
C LEU A 248 -0.71 2.55 -8.65
N TYR A 249 0.19 1.96 -7.85
CA TYR A 249 -0.03 1.62 -6.45
C TYR A 249 1.06 2.19 -5.53
N PRO A 250 1.34 3.51 -5.56
CA PRO A 250 2.39 4.10 -4.74
C PRO A 250 2.06 3.89 -3.26
N PRO A 251 2.99 3.37 -2.44
CA PRO A 251 2.70 3.09 -1.04
C PRO A 251 2.40 4.38 -0.26
N THR A 252 3.11 5.46 -0.58
CA THR A 252 2.79 6.82 -0.13
C THR A 252 1.88 7.48 -1.17
N ARG A 253 0.57 7.25 -1.08
CA ARG A 253 -0.44 7.86 -1.99
C ARG A 253 -0.44 9.39 -1.94
N ARG A 254 -0.22 9.98 -0.76
CA ARG A 254 -0.25 11.43 -0.50
C ARG A 254 0.92 11.87 0.37
N VAL A 255 1.52 13.01 0.04
CA VAL A 255 2.58 13.65 0.83
C VAL A 255 2.09 14.99 1.38
N TYR A 256 1.91 15.05 2.70
CA TYR A 256 1.48 16.25 3.41
C TYR A 256 2.66 17.18 3.74
N ARG A 257 2.38 18.49 3.74
CA ARG A 257 3.29 19.56 4.15
C ARG A 257 2.53 20.69 4.82
N GLU A 258 3.24 21.42 5.67
CA GLU A 258 2.79 22.67 6.25
C GLU A 258 3.50 23.85 5.54
N PHE A 259 2.74 24.81 5.03
CA PHE A 259 3.21 25.98 4.28
C PHE A 259 2.61 27.26 4.86
N GLU A 260 3.27 28.40 4.64
CA GLU A 260 2.68 29.72 4.89
C GLU A 260 2.02 30.22 3.60
N THR A 261 0.77 30.71 3.66
CA THR A 261 0.10 31.31 2.50
C THR A 261 0.69 32.68 2.17
N THR A 262 0.42 33.21 0.98
CA THR A 262 0.71 34.61 0.60
C THR A 262 0.22 35.61 1.66
N GLU A 263 -0.92 35.32 2.28
CA GLU A 263 -1.59 36.14 3.31
C GLU A 263 -0.99 35.98 4.72
N GLY A 264 -0.18 34.94 4.97
CA GLY A 264 0.50 34.70 6.26
C GLY A 264 -0.14 33.64 7.15
N GLU A 265 -1.16 32.93 6.66
CA GLU A 265 -1.78 31.80 7.36
C GLU A 265 -0.91 30.54 7.26
N MET A 266 -0.81 29.76 8.35
CA MET A 266 -0.17 28.44 8.30
C MET A 266 -1.17 27.36 7.86
N LYS A 267 -0.89 26.72 6.74
CA LYS A 267 -1.83 25.86 6.01
C LYS A 267 -1.24 24.49 5.73
N THR A 268 -2.00 23.42 6.01
CA THR A 268 -1.61 22.05 5.66
C THR A 268 -2.15 21.69 4.28
N VAL A 269 -1.26 21.26 3.38
CA VAL A 269 -1.55 20.92 1.99
C VAL A 269 -0.98 19.55 1.63
N SER A 270 -1.37 18.97 0.50
CA SER A 270 -0.83 17.67 0.06
C SER A 270 -0.66 17.49 -1.45
N ALA A 271 0.43 16.82 -1.83
CA ALA A 271 0.63 16.26 -3.16
C ALA A 271 -0.03 14.88 -3.25
N ASP A 272 -0.92 14.67 -4.21
CA ASP A 272 -1.57 13.38 -4.51
C ASP A 272 -0.79 12.65 -5.60
N ILE A 273 0.22 11.90 -5.13
CA ILE A 273 1.15 11.13 -5.97
C ILE A 273 0.40 10.06 -6.77
N GLU A 274 -0.62 9.44 -6.16
CA GLU A 274 -1.44 8.43 -6.82
C GLU A 274 -2.22 8.99 -8.01
N THR A 275 -2.85 10.14 -7.84
CA THR A 275 -3.62 10.79 -8.91
C THR A 275 -2.66 11.34 -9.97
N CYS A 276 -1.55 11.98 -9.57
CA CYS A 276 -0.48 12.42 -10.48
C CYS A 276 0.09 11.29 -11.34
N HIS A 277 0.28 10.09 -10.77
CA HIS A 277 0.74 8.90 -11.50
C HIS A 277 -0.32 8.26 -12.41
N ARG A 278 -1.58 8.71 -12.33
CA ARG A 278 -2.72 8.28 -13.15
C ARG A 278 -3.25 9.38 -14.07
N THR A 279 -2.68 10.59 -14.02
CA THR A 279 -3.04 11.71 -14.90
C THR A 279 -2.82 11.32 -16.36
N ALA A 280 -3.89 11.40 -17.16
CA ALA A 280 -3.88 10.93 -18.53
C ALA A 280 -2.77 11.58 -19.37
N ASP A 281 -2.60 12.90 -19.30
CA ASP A 281 -1.68 13.64 -20.18
C ASP A 281 -0.20 13.29 -20.05
N VAL A 282 0.20 12.65 -18.95
CA VAL A 282 1.56 12.13 -18.74
C VAL A 282 1.68 10.64 -19.11
N TRP A 283 0.61 9.87 -18.86
CA TRP A 283 0.67 8.40 -18.82
C TRP A 283 -0.08 7.70 -19.96
N LYS A 284 -0.34 8.39 -21.08
CA LYS A 284 -0.95 7.77 -22.29
C LYS A 284 -0.07 6.64 -22.87
N PRO A 285 -0.67 5.67 -23.60
CA PRO A 285 -2.11 5.35 -23.62
C PRO A 285 -2.53 4.77 -22.26
N GLU A 286 -3.84 4.65 -22.00
CA GLU A 286 -4.38 3.81 -20.91
C GLU A 286 -3.75 3.99 -19.51
N PRO A 287 -3.87 5.18 -18.89
CA PRO A 287 -3.15 5.52 -17.66
C PRO A 287 -3.59 4.71 -16.42
N LEU A 288 -4.76 4.07 -16.44
CA LEU A 288 -5.25 3.22 -15.36
C LEU A 288 -4.88 1.74 -15.52
N GLN A 289 -4.40 1.34 -16.70
CA GLN A 289 -4.02 -0.04 -16.99
C GLN A 289 -2.59 -0.33 -16.55
N PHE A 290 -2.35 -1.55 -16.08
CA PHE A 290 -1.04 -2.05 -15.68
C PHE A 290 -0.28 -2.51 -16.93
N ILE A 291 0.66 -1.69 -17.40
CA ILE A 291 1.42 -1.94 -18.64
C ILE A 291 2.92 -1.75 -18.38
N PRO A 292 3.64 -2.77 -17.86
CA PRO A 292 5.09 -2.72 -17.62
C PRO A 292 5.92 -2.30 -18.84
N GLU A 293 5.46 -2.64 -20.05
CA GLU A 293 6.07 -2.30 -21.34
C GLU A 293 6.08 -0.79 -21.59
N ARG A 294 5.19 -0.01 -20.97
CA ARG A 294 5.08 1.46 -21.15
C ARG A 294 6.32 2.23 -20.67
N TRP A 295 7.25 1.55 -20.00
CA TRP A 295 8.49 2.11 -19.49
C TRP A 295 9.58 2.19 -20.57
N ASP A 296 9.40 1.52 -21.71
CA ASP A 296 10.35 1.47 -22.81
C ASP A 296 10.69 2.85 -23.42
N ASP A 297 9.75 3.79 -23.43
CA ASP A 297 9.96 5.19 -23.88
C ASP A 297 10.15 6.17 -22.70
N LYS A 298 9.97 5.71 -21.46
CA LYS A 298 9.92 6.54 -20.24
C LYS A 298 11.05 6.29 -19.24
N GLU A 299 11.90 5.28 -19.46
CA GLU A 299 13.09 4.98 -18.66
C GLU A 299 14.25 5.96 -18.91
N ASN A 300 14.00 7.24 -18.65
CA ASN A 300 15.01 8.30 -18.65
C ASN A 300 14.90 9.16 -17.38
N GLN A 301 16.04 9.61 -16.85
CA GLN A 301 16.06 10.33 -15.57
C GLN A 301 15.22 11.62 -15.55
N PRO A 302 15.23 12.50 -16.58
CA PRO A 302 14.39 13.69 -16.60
C PRO A 302 12.89 13.40 -16.48
N PHE A 303 12.40 12.32 -17.13
CA PHE A 303 11.01 11.89 -16.99
C PHE A 303 10.75 11.31 -15.60
N GLU A 304 11.60 10.42 -15.10
CA GLU A 304 11.43 9.82 -13.76
C GLU A 304 11.42 10.85 -12.64
N ASP A 305 12.40 11.76 -12.59
CA ASP A 305 12.54 12.74 -11.51
C ASP A 305 11.47 13.86 -11.59
N ALA A 306 10.71 13.95 -12.69
CA ALA A 306 9.58 14.87 -12.85
C ALA A 306 8.20 14.23 -12.62
N TYR A 307 7.99 12.98 -13.08
CA TYR A 307 6.66 12.37 -13.12
C TYR A 307 6.52 11.10 -12.28
N PHE A 308 7.61 10.47 -11.85
CA PHE A 308 7.61 9.20 -11.12
C PHE A 308 8.21 9.36 -9.72
N MET A 309 7.35 9.75 -8.78
CA MET A 309 7.73 10.15 -7.42
C MET A 309 7.25 9.23 -6.27
N PRO A 310 7.10 7.88 -6.43
CA PRO A 310 6.61 7.01 -5.34
C PRO A 310 7.59 6.93 -4.15
N PHE A 311 8.83 7.41 -4.35
CA PHE A 311 9.88 7.50 -3.35
C PHE A 311 10.10 8.93 -2.82
N ALA A 312 9.20 9.87 -3.15
CA ALA A 312 9.43 11.31 -3.05
C ALA A 312 10.68 11.77 -3.85
N ILE A 313 10.97 13.07 -3.81
CA ILE A 313 12.12 13.69 -4.49
C ILE A 313 13.07 14.38 -3.49
N LYS A 314 14.21 14.88 -3.98
CA LYS A 314 15.19 15.61 -3.18
C LYS A 314 14.55 16.85 -2.51
N PRO A 315 14.94 17.19 -1.26
CA PRO A 315 15.97 16.54 -0.45
C PRO A 315 15.48 15.30 0.34
N PHE A 316 14.19 14.95 0.27
CA PHE A 316 13.55 13.93 1.11
C PHE A 316 13.32 12.58 0.41
N ASN A 317 14.21 12.18 -0.51
CA ASN A 317 14.03 10.95 -1.27
C ASN A 317 14.24 9.69 -0.40
N CYS A 318 13.34 8.72 -0.52
CA CYS A 318 13.43 7.45 0.19
C CYS A 318 14.73 6.71 -0.19
N PRO A 319 15.50 6.20 0.79
CA PRO A 319 16.70 5.39 0.52
C PRO A 319 16.43 4.18 -0.39
N ALA A 320 15.22 3.63 -0.40
CA ALA A 320 14.89 2.44 -1.17
C ALA A 320 14.88 2.61 -2.72
N LYS A 321 14.87 3.85 -3.26
CA LYS A 321 15.14 4.10 -4.70
C LYS A 321 16.64 3.95 -5.04
N ARG A 322 17.53 4.05 -4.04
CA ARG A 322 18.97 4.20 -4.27
C ARG A 322 19.61 2.86 -4.60
N ARG A 323 20.14 2.76 -5.82
CA ARG A 323 21.24 1.85 -6.16
C ARG A 323 22.52 2.35 -5.47
N VAL A 324 23.21 1.50 -4.72
CA VAL A 324 24.49 1.86 -4.07
C VAL A 324 25.59 1.01 -4.69
N LYS A 325 26.48 1.64 -5.45
CA LYS A 325 27.64 0.94 -6.01
C LYS A 325 28.70 0.72 -4.94
N ALA A 326 29.32 -0.45 -4.93
CA ALA A 326 30.51 -0.67 -4.13
C ALA A 326 31.66 0.17 -4.69
N THR A 327 32.52 0.74 -3.83
CA THR A 327 33.72 1.43 -4.29
C THR A 327 34.76 0.42 -4.81
N LYS A 328 35.77 0.85 -5.58
CA LYS A 328 36.78 -0.08 -6.14
C LYS A 328 37.48 -0.92 -5.08
N ALA A 329 37.92 -0.30 -3.98
CA ALA A 329 38.53 -1.00 -2.85
C ALA A 329 37.58 -2.02 -2.23
N GLU A 330 36.28 -1.74 -2.18
CA GLU A 330 35.28 -2.68 -1.67
C GLU A 330 34.97 -3.81 -2.65
N GLN A 331 35.06 -3.57 -3.96
CA GLN A 331 34.99 -4.60 -5.00
C GLN A 331 36.24 -5.50 -4.97
N GLU A 332 37.40 -4.95 -4.63
CA GLU A 332 38.65 -5.68 -4.34
C GLU A 332 38.54 -6.50 -3.03
N GLU A 333 37.76 -6.03 -2.04
CA GLU A 333 37.32 -6.80 -0.85
C GLU A 333 36.19 -7.81 -1.15
N GLY A 334 35.67 -7.88 -2.38
CA GLY A 334 34.61 -8.81 -2.79
C GLY A 334 33.18 -8.36 -2.49
N LYS A 335 32.94 -7.10 -2.09
CA LYS A 335 31.58 -6.54 -1.95
C LYS A 335 30.98 -6.24 -3.33
N VAL A 336 29.67 -6.42 -3.44
CA VAL A 336 28.89 -6.22 -4.68
C VAL A 336 28.07 -4.92 -4.64
N ASP A 337 27.68 -4.42 -5.82
CA ASP A 337 26.72 -3.31 -5.94
C ASP A 337 25.37 -3.71 -5.31
N PHE A 338 24.87 -2.91 -4.37
CA PHE A 338 23.54 -3.12 -3.78
C PHE A 338 22.44 -2.72 -4.78
N LEU A 339 21.52 -3.65 -5.01
CA LEU A 339 20.31 -3.41 -5.79
C LEU A 339 19.42 -2.33 -5.13
N PRO A 340 18.66 -1.55 -5.91
CA PRO A 340 17.64 -0.64 -5.38
C PRO A 340 16.58 -1.46 -4.63
N PHE A 341 16.63 -1.41 -3.30
CA PHE A 341 15.88 -2.27 -2.38
C PHE A 341 14.40 -2.41 -2.75
N ALA A 342 13.72 -1.31 -3.12
CA ALA A 342 12.31 -1.37 -3.44
C ALA A 342 12.00 -2.24 -4.67
N PHE A 343 12.69 -2.03 -5.79
CA PHE A 343 12.44 -2.81 -7.00
C PHE A 343 12.84 -4.28 -6.79
N ALA A 344 14.01 -4.53 -6.19
CA ALA A 344 14.49 -5.88 -5.92
C ALA A 344 13.56 -6.66 -4.95
N MET A 345 13.07 -6.05 -3.87
CA MET A 345 12.17 -6.73 -2.93
C MET A 345 10.78 -6.98 -3.53
N ILE A 346 10.25 -6.07 -4.35
CA ILE A 346 8.99 -6.33 -5.09
C ILE A 346 9.19 -7.55 -5.99
N SER A 347 10.24 -7.56 -6.82
CA SER A 347 10.49 -8.65 -7.75
C SER A 347 10.79 -9.99 -7.07
N LEU A 348 11.58 -10.01 -5.98
CA LEU A 348 11.82 -11.22 -5.19
C LEU A 348 10.54 -11.79 -4.58
N LEU A 349 9.74 -10.96 -3.90
CA LEU A 349 8.55 -11.42 -3.18
C LEU A 349 7.45 -11.85 -4.15
N VAL A 350 7.23 -11.11 -5.25
CA VAL A 350 6.24 -11.47 -6.27
C VAL A 350 6.70 -12.71 -7.07
N GLY A 351 7.97 -12.80 -7.45
CA GLY A 351 8.52 -14.00 -8.09
C GLY A 351 8.37 -15.25 -7.21
N THR A 352 8.64 -15.11 -5.91
CA THR A 352 8.48 -16.20 -4.94
C THR A 352 7.01 -16.59 -4.78
N LEU A 353 6.09 -15.62 -4.63
CA LEU A 353 4.66 -15.89 -4.55
C LEU A 353 4.14 -16.59 -5.81
N THR A 354 4.37 -16.03 -7.01
CA THR A 354 3.90 -16.61 -8.28
C THR A 354 4.39 -18.04 -8.45
N ARG A 355 5.66 -18.33 -8.15
CA ARG A 355 6.24 -19.68 -8.13
C ARG A 355 5.53 -20.64 -7.18
N GLN A 356 5.30 -20.23 -5.93
CA GLN A 356 4.67 -21.08 -4.92
C GLN A 356 3.16 -21.28 -5.15
N THR A 357 2.50 -20.35 -5.86
CA THR A 357 1.07 -20.46 -6.19
C THR A 357 0.77 -21.16 -7.52
N ALA A 358 1.73 -21.18 -8.46
CA ALA A 358 1.54 -21.64 -9.84
C ALA A 358 0.83 -23.00 -9.94
N GLY A 359 -0.35 -23.03 -10.57
CA GLY A 359 -1.18 -24.22 -10.79
C GLY A 359 -1.76 -24.90 -9.53
N ALA A 360 -1.32 -24.50 -8.33
CA ALA A 360 -1.71 -25.10 -7.07
C ALA A 360 -2.69 -24.25 -6.25
N TRP A 361 -2.80 -22.95 -6.56
CA TRP A 361 -3.66 -21.99 -5.86
C TRP A 361 -4.35 -21.04 -6.85
N LYS A 362 -5.53 -20.55 -6.47
CA LYS A 362 -6.29 -19.50 -7.18
C LYS A 362 -6.70 -18.39 -6.21
N ILE A 363 -6.80 -17.16 -6.71
CA ILE A 363 -7.47 -16.08 -5.98
C ILE A 363 -8.99 -16.27 -6.11
N VAL A 364 -9.72 -16.01 -5.03
CA VAL A 364 -11.19 -16.10 -4.97
C VAL A 364 -11.76 -14.86 -4.27
N GLY A 365 -12.83 -14.33 -4.84
CA GLY A 365 -13.42 -13.03 -4.50
C GLY A 365 -13.27 -12.03 -5.64
N ASP A 366 -13.92 -10.87 -5.54
CA ASP A 366 -14.06 -9.95 -6.68
C ASP A 366 -12.78 -9.15 -6.98
N VAL A 367 -12.25 -9.35 -8.19
CA VAL A 367 -11.11 -8.63 -8.75
C VAL A 367 -11.60 -7.81 -9.96
N PRO A 368 -11.35 -6.49 -10.02
CA PRO A 368 -11.75 -5.67 -11.17
C PRO A 368 -11.02 -6.07 -12.45
N ASP A 369 -11.61 -5.77 -13.61
CA ASP A 369 -11.03 -6.04 -14.93
C ASP A 369 -9.71 -5.29 -15.18
N LYS A 370 -8.88 -5.82 -16.09
CA LYS A 370 -7.55 -5.26 -16.43
C LYS A 370 -7.55 -3.82 -16.93
N PHE A 371 -8.69 -3.29 -17.40
CA PHE A 371 -8.77 -1.95 -17.99
C PHE A 371 -8.79 -0.83 -16.94
N ILE A 372 -9.05 -1.16 -15.66
CA ILE A 372 -9.04 -0.21 -14.54
C ILE A 372 -8.05 -0.62 -13.43
N SER A 373 -7.44 0.37 -12.77
CA SER A 373 -6.49 0.15 -11.68
C SER A 373 -7.16 -0.48 -10.45
N LEU A 374 -6.48 -1.42 -9.78
CA LEU A 374 -6.91 -1.99 -8.50
C LEU A 374 -7.20 -0.89 -7.46
N LYS A 375 -8.27 -1.06 -6.68
CA LYS A 375 -8.67 -0.14 -5.62
C LYS A 375 -7.55 -0.01 -4.58
N THR A 376 -7.20 1.23 -4.23
CA THR A 376 -6.06 1.50 -3.35
C THR A 376 -6.40 1.79 -1.90
N GLU A 377 -7.69 1.90 -1.57
CA GLU A 377 -8.20 2.00 -0.20
C GLU A 377 -7.84 0.78 0.66
N ARG A 378 -8.09 0.89 1.98
CA ARG A 378 -7.49 -0.04 2.94
C ARG A 378 -8.25 -1.35 3.08
N GLU A 379 -9.56 -1.25 2.92
CA GLU A 379 -10.58 -2.29 3.01
C GLU A 379 -10.80 -3.00 1.66
N ALA A 380 -10.24 -2.43 0.58
CA ALA A 380 -10.22 -3.05 -0.73
C ALA A 380 -9.53 -4.41 -0.63
N TYR A 381 -10.20 -5.44 -1.11
CA TYR A 381 -9.73 -6.83 -1.15
C TYR A 381 -9.66 -7.56 0.21
N ASN A 382 -10.28 -7.03 1.28
CA ASN A 382 -10.42 -7.74 2.56
C ASN A 382 -11.08 -9.14 2.44
N TYR A 383 -11.87 -9.38 1.39
CA TYR A 383 -12.54 -10.64 1.11
C TYR A 383 -11.82 -11.52 0.07
N LEU A 384 -10.71 -11.06 -0.52
CA LEU A 384 -9.91 -11.91 -1.40
C LEU A 384 -9.17 -12.96 -0.57
N ARG A 385 -9.20 -14.21 -1.05
CA ARG A 385 -8.50 -15.34 -0.43
C ARG A 385 -7.79 -16.18 -1.47
N LEU A 386 -6.66 -16.78 -1.09
CA LEU A 386 -6.02 -17.83 -1.87
C LEU A 386 -6.64 -19.18 -1.49
N GLU A 387 -7.35 -19.80 -2.43
CA GLU A 387 -7.84 -21.17 -2.29
C GLU A 387 -6.89 -22.13 -3.00
N ARG A 388 -6.50 -23.22 -2.32
CA ARG A 388 -5.75 -24.30 -2.94
C ARG A 388 -6.64 -25.00 -3.97
N VAL A 389 -6.16 -25.13 -5.20
CA VAL A 389 -6.86 -25.90 -6.24
C VAL A 389 -6.87 -27.36 -5.80
N LYS A 390 -8.06 -27.90 -5.51
CA LYS A 390 -8.23 -29.33 -5.28
C LYS A 390 -7.84 -30.04 -6.58
N LYS A 391 -6.82 -30.91 -6.53
CA LYS A 391 -6.61 -31.86 -7.62
C LYS A 391 -7.88 -32.68 -7.77
N VAL A 392 -8.36 -32.79 -9.01
CA VAL A 392 -9.32 -33.84 -9.36
C VAL A 392 -8.61 -35.18 -9.06
N GLN A 393 -9.33 -36.09 -8.40
CA GLN A 393 -8.90 -37.48 -8.34
C GLN A 393 -9.52 -38.16 -9.56
N ASP A 394 -8.66 -38.50 -10.52
CA ASP A 394 -8.98 -39.40 -11.63
C ASP A 394 -9.11 -40.86 -11.13
#